data_AF-A0A5B7FFB6-F1
#
_entry.id   AF-A0A5B7FFB6-F1
#
_cell.length_a   1.000
_cell.length_b   1.000
_cell.length_c   1.000
_cell.angle_alpha   90.00
_cell.angle_beta   90.00
_cell.angle_gamma   90.00
#
_symmetry.space_group_name_H-M   'P 1'
#
loop_
_entity.id
_entity.type
_entity.pdbx_description
1 polymer ?
#
loop_
_entity_poly.entity_id
_entity_poly.type
_entity_poly.pdbx_seq_one_letter_code
_entity_poly.pdbx_strand_id
1 'polypeptide(L)'
;MQYIAQLIGTKKSHIQYFRTRGPLMHRERRKYLRTAMKELALILTDQPGLLGPKALFVFMGLSFSRDEVLWLLRHHENPPLHKVKGKNADDLVDRQLPELLFHMEELRALIKKYSQVLQRYYTQYLCGYDAIALNQLIQEQQGLPEEESVILTSMCNEIGNLSVKQAEEGTPFDFRGIRLDWFRLQAYSTSNRPGLNLKDKRELAALINQIIFHTKFEENFHMCLEFPGQNRYIISFPLICSHMQACTHEICPEERYHIRERSLSVVNMFLEEMAKEAKNIITAICDEQCILSDKKKMKDVLGPSW
;
A
#
# COMPACT_ATOMS: atom_id res chain seq x y z
N MET A 1 -1.48 24.52 -38.76
CA MET A 1 -2.38 23.44 -39.22
C MET A 1 -1.72 22.06 -39.23
N GLN A 2 -0.54 21.86 -39.84
CA GLN A 2 0.17 20.56 -39.84
C GLN A 2 0.54 20.01 -38.45
N TYR A 3 1.05 20.84 -37.54
CA TYR A 3 1.41 20.42 -36.17
C TYR A 3 0.18 19.94 -35.36
N ILE A 4 -0.95 20.62 -35.51
CA ILE A 4 -2.23 20.23 -34.87
C ILE A 4 -2.74 18.92 -35.45
N ALA A 5 -2.66 18.72 -36.77
CA ALA A 5 -3.04 17.47 -37.42
C ALA A 5 -2.15 16.29 -36.99
N GLN A 6 -0.83 16.52 -36.82
CA GLN A 6 0.10 15.52 -36.32
C GLN A 6 -0.19 15.15 -34.86
N LEU A 7 -0.42 16.12 -33.99
CA LEU A 7 -0.83 15.90 -32.58
C LEU A 7 -2.16 15.15 -32.47
N ILE A 8 -3.14 15.46 -33.33
CA ILE A 8 -4.41 14.73 -33.39
C ILE A 8 -4.19 13.29 -33.87
N GLY A 9 -3.30 13.09 -34.85
CA GLY A 9 -2.91 11.78 -35.37
C GLY A 9 -2.26 10.89 -34.31
N THR A 10 -1.27 11.40 -33.57
CA THR A 10 -0.65 10.68 -32.44
C THR A 10 -1.64 10.44 -31.31
N LYS A 11 -2.48 11.41 -30.95
CA LYS A 11 -3.50 11.20 -29.92
C LYS A 11 -4.46 10.07 -30.31
N LYS A 12 -4.90 10.00 -31.56
CA LYS A 12 -5.76 8.91 -32.07
C LYS A 12 -5.05 7.56 -32.05
N SER A 13 -3.77 7.48 -32.41
CA SER A 13 -3.00 6.23 -32.37
C SER A 13 -2.78 5.73 -30.94
N HIS A 14 -2.50 6.63 -29.98
CA HIS A 14 -2.38 6.28 -28.55
C HIS A 14 -3.72 5.81 -27.95
N ILE A 15 -4.83 6.48 -28.27
CA ILE A 15 -6.17 6.05 -27.83
C ILE A 15 -6.49 4.66 -28.38
N GLN A 16 -6.16 4.42 -29.66
CA GLN A 16 -6.38 3.12 -30.27
C GLN A 16 -5.50 2.04 -29.64
N TYR A 17 -4.22 2.33 -29.37
CA TYR A 17 -3.33 1.43 -28.65
C TYR A 17 -3.86 1.09 -27.25
N PHE A 18 -4.28 2.11 -26.48
CA PHE A 18 -4.83 1.91 -25.14
C PHE A 18 -6.10 1.04 -25.18
N ARG A 19 -7.03 1.35 -26.09
CA ARG A 19 -8.25 0.55 -26.28
C ARG A 19 -7.94 -0.89 -26.68
N THR A 20 -6.86 -1.12 -27.45
CA THR A 20 -6.52 -2.45 -27.99
C THR A 20 -5.67 -3.29 -27.07
N ARG A 21 -4.68 -2.73 -26.38
CA ARG A 21 -3.73 -3.48 -25.55
C ARG A 21 -3.81 -3.18 -24.05
N GLY A 22 -4.40 -2.05 -23.65
CA GLY A 22 -4.49 -1.63 -22.25
C GLY A 22 -5.13 -2.68 -21.34
N PRO A 23 -6.39 -3.10 -21.58
CA PRO A 23 -7.08 -4.06 -20.70
C PRO A 23 -6.30 -5.37 -20.46
N LEU A 24 -5.76 -5.96 -21.52
CA LEU A 24 -4.96 -7.18 -21.42
C LEU A 24 -3.66 -6.96 -20.64
N MET A 25 -2.95 -5.85 -20.88
CA MET A 25 -1.73 -5.52 -20.15
C MET A 25 -2.01 -5.37 -18.64
N HIS A 26 -3.06 -4.66 -18.26
CA HIS A 26 -3.46 -4.49 -16.87
C HIS A 26 -3.93 -5.80 -16.22
N ARG A 27 -4.60 -6.66 -16.98
CA ARG A 27 -4.95 -8.02 -16.52
C ARG A 27 -3.72 -8.86 -16.18
N GLU A 28 -2.70 -8.87 -17.05
CA GLU A 28 -1.45 -9.61 -16.79
C GLU A 28 -0.66 -9.02 -15.61
N ARG A 29 -0.66 -7.68 -15.44
CA ARG A 29 -0.07 -7.03 -14.26
C ARG A 29 -0.73 -7.50 -12.97
N ARG A 30 -2.07 -7.51 -12.90
CA ARG A 30 -2.79 -8.00 -11.72
C ARG A 30 -2.47 -9.46 -11.43
N LYS A 31 -2.38 -10.30 -12.46
CA LYS A 31 -1.98 -11.71 -12.32
C LYS A 31 -0.57 -11.85 -11.73
N TYR A 32 0.40 -11.09 -12.24
CA TYR A 32 1.76 -11.06 -11.69
C TYR A 32 1.78 -10.58 -10.24
N LEU A 33 1.09 -9.47 -9.95
CA LEU A 33 1.04 -8.88 -8.62
C LEU A 33 0.41 -9.83 -7.60
N ARG A 34 -0.62 -10.61 -7.95
CA ARG A 34 -1.19 -11.62 -7.03
C ARG A 34 -0.13 -12.60 -6.54
N THR A 35 0.63 -13.20 -7.46
CA THR A 35 1.71 -14.13 -7.10
C THR A 35 2.80 -13.44 -6.30
N ALA A 36 3.28 -12.28 -6.75
CA ALA A 36 4.36 -11.56 -6.10
C ALA A 36 4.00 -11.10 -4.67
N MET A 37 2.78 -10.57 -4.49
CA MET A 37 2.29 -10.11 -3.18
C MET A 37 2.10 -11.29 -2.22
N LYS A 38 1.59 -12.42 -2.72
CA LYS A 38 1.45 -13.66 -1.94
C LYS A 38 2.80 -14.19 -1.46
N GLU A 39 3.77 -14.32 -2.36
CA GLU A 39 5.11 -14.82 -2.01
C GLU A 39 5.81 -13.90 -1.02
N LEU A 40 5.73 -12.58 -1.23
CA LEU A 40 6.28 -11.59 -0.31
C LEU A 40 5.64 -11.71 1.08
N ALA A 41 4.32 -11.85 1.15
CA ALA A 41 3.61 -12.02 2.42
C ALA A 41 4.02 -13.31 3.15
N LEU A 42 4.16 -14.42 2.43
CA LEU A 42 4.61 -15.70 3.00
C LEU A 42 6.03 -15.60 3.57
N ILE A 43 6.97 -15.02 2.82
CA ILE A 43 8.36 -14.84 3.27
C ILE A 43 8.43 -13.97 4.53
N LEU A 44 7.69 -12.86 4.57
CA LEU A 44 7.70 -11.93 5.70
C LEU A 44 6.93 -12.48 6.91
N THR A 45 5.98 -13.39 6.69
CA THR A 45 5.31 -14.11 7.78
C THR A 45 6.27 -15.10 8.44
N ASP A 46 7.05 -15.84 7.65
CA ASP A 46 8.04 -16.79 8.15
C ASP A 46 9.23 -16.09 8.82
N GLN A 47 9.73 -15.00 8.22
CA GLN A 47 10.87 -14.24 8.71
C GLN A 47 10.52 -12.75 8.91
N PRO A 48 9.83 -12.38 10.02
CA PRO A 48 9.45 -10.99 10.29
C PRO A 48 10.63 -10.01 10.37
N GLY A 49 11.81 -10.49 10.75
CA GLY A 49 13.05 -9.69 10.78
C GLY A 49 13.44 -9.09 9.42
N LEU A 50 12.99 -9.70 8.32
CA LEU A 50 13.20 -9.19 6.97
C LEU A 50 12.40 -7.91 6.69
N LEU A 51 11.39 -7.58 7.50
CA LEU A 51 10.61 -6.35 7.32
C LEU A 51 11.50 -5.11 7.35
N GLY A 52 12.52 -5.06 8.20
CA GLY A 52 13.50 -3.95 8.20
C GLY A 52 14.14 -3.72 6.83
N PRO A 53 14.98 -4.65 6.33
CA PRO A 53 15.68 -4.48 5.06
C PRO A 53 14.79 -4.60 3.80
N LYS A 54 13.59 -5.20 3.89
CA LYS A 54 12.70 -5.42 2.74
C LYS A 54 11.46 -4.54 2.72
N ALA A 55 11.36 -3.59 3.66
CA ALA A 55 10.19 -2.73 3.80
C ALA A 55 9.82 -2.02 2.48
N LEU A 56 10.81 -1.52 1.74
CA LEU A 56 10.61 -0.86 0.44
C LEU A 56 9.82 -1.73 -0.55
N PHE A 57 10.09 -3.04 -0.61
CA PHE A 57 9.37 -3.94 -1.51
C PHE A 57 7.90 -4.08 -1.13
N VAL A 58 7.59 -3.98 0.16
CA VAL A 58 6.21 -3.97 0.64
C VAL A 58 5.47 -2.73 0.13
N PHE A 59 6.04 -1.52 0.26
CA PHE A 59 5.38 -0.31 -0.25
C PHE A 59 5.28 -0.27 -1.78
N MET A 60 6.30 -0.77 -2.48
CA MET A 60 6.25 -0.90 -3.94
C MET A 60 5.10 -1.82 -4.35
N GLY A 61 5.02 -3.01 -3.74
CA GLY A 61 3.95 -3.97 -4.01
C GLY A 61 2.56 -3.40 -3.70
N LEU A 62 2.40 -2.72 -2.57
CA LEU A 62 1.17 -2.03 -2.20
C LEU A 62 0.80 -0.92 -3.19
N SER A 63 1.76 -0.09 -3.61
CA SER A 63 1.53 0.99 -4.57
C SER A 63 1.11 0.45 -5.93
N PHE A 64 1.85 -0.53 -6.47
CA PHE A 64 1.54 -1.11 -7.77
C PHE A 64 0.17 -1.80 -7.77
N SER A 65 -0.16 -2.51 -6.69
CA SER A 65 -1.46 -3.17 -6.55
C SER A 65 -2.60 -2.14 -6.43
N ARG A 66 -2.42 -1.08 -5.64
CA ARG A 66 -3.38 0.03 -5.52
C ARG A 66 -3.66 0.68 -6.87
N ASP A 67 -2.62 0.94 -7.65
CA ASP A 67 -2.76 1.59 -8.97
C ASP A 67 -3.55 0.71 -9.95
N GLU A 68 -3.31 -0.60 -9.95
CA GLU A 68 -4.05 -1.54 -10.80
C GLU A 68 -5.51 -1.74 -10.37
N VAL A 69 -5.80 -1.72 -9.06
CA VAL A 69 -7.18 -1.74 -8.53
C VAL A 69 -7.94 -0.48 -8.97
N LEU A 70 -7.36 0.71 -8.74
CA LEU A 70 -7.97 1.97 -9.13
C LEU A 70 -8.12 2.10 -10.65
N TRP A 71 -7.18 1.56 -11.42
CA TRP A 71 -7.32 1.50 -12.87
C TRP A 71 -8.51 0.63 -13.27
N LEU A 72 -8.64 -0.58 -12.72
CA LEU A 72 -9.71 -1.50 -13.04
C LEU A 72 -11.09 -0.90 -12.70
N LEU A 73 -11.27 -0.38 -11.49
CA LEU A 73 -12.55 0.21 -11.04
C LEU A 73 -13.01 1.34 -11.96
N ARG A 74 -12.11 2.29 -12.29
CA ARG A 74 -12.45 3.42 -13.16
C ARG A 74 -12.88 2.98 -14.56
N HIS A 75 -12.21 1.98 -15.12
CA HIS A 75 -12.48 1.53 -16.49
C HIS A 75 -13.63 0.51 -16.58
N HIS A 76 -13.91 -0.21 -15.49
CA HIS A 76 -15.09 -1.06 -15.38
C HIS A 76 -16.38 -0.23 -15.42
N GLU A 77 -16.44 0.84 -14.61
CA GLU A 77 -17.58 1.76 -14.58
C GLU A 77 -17.71 2.63 -15.84
N ASN A 78 -16.59 2.87 -16.54
CA ASN A 78 -16.55 3.73 -17.73
C ASN A 78 -15.95 2.99 -18.94
N PRO A 79 -16.62 1.96 -19.48
CA PRO A 79 -16.11 1.21 -20.61
C PRO A 79 -16.09 2.06 -21.89
N PRO A 80 -15.17 1.81 -22.84
CA PRO A 80 -15.08 2.59 -24.06
C PRO A 80 -16.36 2.46 -24.92
N LEU A 81 -16.96 3.60 -25.28
CA LEU A 81 -18.24 3.72 -26.00
C LEU A 81 -18.27 3.03 -27.38
N HIS A 82 -17.12 2.90 -28.05
CA HIS A 82 -17.03 2.16 -29.31
C HIS A 82 -16.52 0.74 -29.07
N LYS A 83 -17.41 -0.24 -29.22
CA LYS A 83 -17.05 -1.66 -29.27
C LYS A 83 -16.09 -1.88 -30.44
N VAL A 84 -14.81 -2.10 -30.13
CA VAL A 84 -13.85 -2.59 -31.11
C VAL A 84 -14.21 -4.05 -31.39
N LYS A 85 -14.41 -4.42 -32.67
CA LYS A 85 -14.71 -5.81 -33.08
C LYS A 85 -13.68 -6.78 -32.44
N GLY A 86 -14.17 -7.81 -31.75
CA GLY A 86 -13.33 -8.85 -31.13
C GLY A 86 -12.92 -8.61 -29.67
N LYS A 87 -13.53 -7.66 -28.95
CA LYS A 87 -13.27 -7.42 -27.53
C LYS A 87 -14.48 -7.69 -26.66
N ASN A 88 -14.28 -8.53 -25.65
CA ASN A 88 -15.29 -8.87 -24.66
C ASN A 88 -15.22 -7.91 -23.48
N ALA A 89 -16.38 -7.53 -22.94
CA ALA A 89 -16.49 -6.77 -21.69
C ALA A 89 -15.81 -7.49 -20.50
N ASP A 90 -15.59 -8.81 -20.63
CA ASP A 90 -14.92 -9.65 -19.65
C ASP A 90 -13.47 -9.25 -19.34
N ASP A 91 -12.77 -8.54 -20.24
CA ASP A 91 -11.38 -8.09 -19.98
C ASP A 91 -11.28 -7.03 -18.86
N LEU A 92 -12.40 -6.38 -18.55
CA LEU A 92 -12.55 -5.40 -17.47
C LEU A 92 -13.21 -6.02 -16.23
N VAL A 93 -13.28 -7.35 -16.16
CA VAL A 93 -13.76 -8.10 -15.00
C VAL A 93 -12.60 -8.95 -14.48
N ASP A 94 -12.33 -8.87 -13.17
CA ASP A 94 -11.32 -9.71 -12.53
C ASP A 94 -11.93 -10.46 -11.35
N ARG A 95 -12.26 -11.73 -11.58
CA ARG A 95 -12.83 -12.62 -10.54
C ARG A 95 -11.84 -12.91 -9.40
N GLN A 96 -10.54 -12.72 -9.64
CA GLN A 96 -9.47 -12.92 -8.66
C GLN A 96 -9.03 -11.59 -8.02
N LEU A 97 -9.73 -10.48 -8.27
CA LEU A 97 -9.46 -9.22 -7.57
C LEU A 97 -9.47 -9.37 -6.04
N PRO A 98 -10.38 -10.15 -5.41
CA PRO A 98 -10.36 -10.36 -3.96
C PRO A 98 -9.06 -10.98 -3.43
N GLU A 99 -8.40 -11.84 -4.22
CA GLU A 99 -7.10 -12.43 -3.87
C GLU A 99 -6.00 -11.37 -3.80
N LEU A 100 -5.97 -10.44 -4.76
CA LEU A 100 -5.01 -9.34 -4.76
C LEU A 100 -5.23 -8.40 -3.56
N LEU A 101 -6.48 -8.02 -3.30
CA LEU A 101 -6.84 -7.15 -2.18
C LEU A 101 -6.48 -7.79 -0.83
N PHE A 102 -6.66 -9.10 -0.71
CA PHE A 102 -6.26 -9.82 0.50
C PHE A 102 -4.76 -9.75 0.76
N HIS A 103 -3.91 -10.01 -0.23
CA HIS A 103 -2.45 -9.95 -0.03
C HIS A 103 -1.94 -8.52 0.24
N MET A 104 -2.62 -7.50 -0.30
CA MET A 104 -2.36 -6.11 0.10
C MET A 104 -2.62 -5.90 1.60
N GLU A 105 -3.75 -6.38 2.11
CA GLU A 105 -4.07 -6.25 3.54
C GLU A 105 -3.19 -7.13 4.44
N GLU A 106 -2.82 -8.32 3.99
CA GLU A 106 -1.90 -9.21 4.70
C GLU A 106 -0.54 -8.54 4.94
N LEU A 107 0.02 -7.88 3.92
CA LEU A 107 1.26 -7.12 4.05
C LEU A 107 1.12 -5.89 4.96
N ARG A 108 -0.01 -5.18 4.91
CA ARG A 108 -0.31 -4.06 5.83
C ARG A 108 -0.37 -4.57 7.28
N ALA A 109 -1.00 -5.72 7.50
CA ALA A 109 -1.09 -6.36 8.80
C ALA A 109 0.28 -6.82 9.33
N LEU A 110 1.17 -7.31 8.48
CA LEU A 110 2.54 -7.68 8.86
C LEU A 110 3.37 -6.46 9.29
N ILE A 111 3.33 -5.37 8.53
CA ILE A 111 3.96 -4.09 8.91
C ILE A 111 3.49 -3.65 10.30
N LYS A 112 2.19 -3.78 10.55
CA LYS A 112 1.57 -3.41 11.81
C LYS A 112 1.99 -4.30 12.97
N LYS A 113 1.90 -5.61 12.78
CA LYS A 113 2.19 -6.61 13.82
C LYS A 113 3.65 -6.53 14.27
N TYR A 114 4.56 -6.25 13.35
CA TYR A 114 6.00 -6.23 13.59
C TYR A 114 6.58 -4.82 13.49
N SER A 115 5.80 -3.80 13.86
CA SER A 115 6.21 -2.40 13.76
C SER A 115 7.47 -2.07 14.56
N GLN A 116 7.62 -2.66 15.74
CA GLN A 116 8.81 -2.50 16.58
C GLN A 116 10.07 -2.99 15.86
N VAL A 117 9.96 -4.03 15.01
CA VAL A 117 11.09 -4.53 14.20
C VAL A 117 11.51 -3.47 13.18
N LEU A 118 10.54 -2.84 12.50
CA LEU A 118 10.77 -1.77 11.55
C LEU A 118 11.35 -0.51 12.23
N GLN A 119 10.73 -0.07 13.32
CA GLN A 119 11.16 1.10 14.09
C GLN A 119 12.59 0.90 14.58
N ARG A 120 12.89 -0.22 15.24
CA ARG A 120 14.24 -0.54 15.69
C ARG A 120 15.25 -0.55 14.55
N TYR A 121 14.92 -1.21 13.43
CA TYR A 121 15.81 -1.27 12.27
C TYR A 121 16.12 0.12 11.70
N TYR A 122 15.08 0.94 11.45
CA TYR A 122 15.27 2.26 10.85
C TYR A 122 15.88 3.29 11.83
N THR A 123 15.59 3.21 13.12
CA THR A 123 16.29 4.00 14.14
C THR A 123 17.78 3.69 14.14
N GLN A 124 18.15 2.40 14.13
CA GLN A 124 19.56 1.98 14.05
C GLN A 124 20.22 2.43 12.74
N TYR A 125 19.49 2.37 11.62
CA TYR A 125 19.99 2.83 10.32
C TYR A 125 20.26 4.33 10.33
N LEU A 126 19.29 5.10 10.84
CA LEU A 126 19.35 6.55 10.93
C LEU A 126 20.55 7.00 11.78
N CYS A 127 20.64 6.58 13.04
CA CYS A 127 21.71 7.03 13.93
C CYS A 127 23.07 6.36 13.63
N GLY A 128 23.07 5.11 13.16
CA GLY A 128 24.27 4.29 13.00
C GLY A 128 24.94 4.38 11.63
N TYR A 129 24.22 4.80 10.59
CA TYR A 129 24.77 4.96 9.24
C TYR A 129 24.46 6.33 8.66
N ASP A 130 23.18 6.70 8.58
CA ASP A 130 22.78 7.89 7.82
C ASP A 130 23.34 9.18 8.42
N ALA A 131 23.31 9.33 9.75
CA ALA A 131 23.89 10.49 10.43
C ALA A 131 25.40 10.62 10.16
N ILE A 132 26.13 9.51 10.15
CA ILE A 132 27.57 9.49 9.91
C ILE A 132 27.87 9.88 8.46
N ALA A 133 27.17 9.26 7.50
CA ALA A 133 27.31 9.56 6.08
C ALA A 133 26.92 11.01 5.76
N LEU A 134 25.86 11.53 6.38
CA LEU A 134 25.43 12.91 6.21
C LEU A 134 26.49 13.88 6.74
N ASN A 135 27.02 13.63 7.94
CA ASN A 135 28.09 14.48 8.49
C ASN A 135 29.32 14.50 7.58
N GLN A 136 29.76 13.35 7.06
CA GLN A 136 30.87 13.28 6.13
C GLN A 136 30.63 14.14 4.88
N LEU A 137 29.46 14.00 4.25
CA LEU A 137 29.11 14.80 3.07
C LEU A 137 29.00 16.30 3.37
N ILE A 138 28.57 16.69 4.58
CA ILE A 138 28.53 18.09 5.02
C ILE A 138 29.95 18.65 5.13
N GLN A 139 30.89 17.91 5.75
CA GLN A 139 32.28 18.36 5.91
C GLN A 139 33.01 18.52 4.56
N GLU A 140 32.63 17.74 3.55
CA GLU A 140 33.17 17.85 2.19
C GLU A 140 32.67 19.09 1.43
N GLN A 141 31.61 19.76 1.90
CA GLN A 141 31.10 20.97 1.27
C GLN A 141 31.90 22.21 1.71
N GLN A 142 32.67 22.79 0.80
CA GLN A 142 33.32 24.09 1.03
C GLN A 142 32.33 25.24 0.77
N GLY A 143 32.24 26.19 1.73
CA GLY A 143 31.54 27.45 1.53
C GLY A 143 30.01 27.37 1.50
N LEU A 144 29.40 26.43 2.26
CA LEU A 144 27.95 26.43 2.49
C LEU A 144 27.52 27.75 3.15
N PRO A 145 26.43 28.39 2.67
CA PRO A 145 25.87 29.53 3.39
C PRO A 145 25.31 29.08 4.76
N GLU A 146 25.19 30.05 5.67
CA GLU A 146 24.85 29.80 7.08
C GLU A 146 23.50 29.10 7.24
N GLU A 147 22.47 29.52 6.50
CA GLU A 147 21.12 28.95 6.59
C GLU A 147 21.12 27.44 6.24
N GLU A 148 21.73 27.05 5.12
CA GLU A 148 21.81 25.65 4.72
C GLU A 148 22.69 24.83 5.67
N SER A 149 23.78 25.42 6.17
CA SER A 149 24.66 24.76 7.15
C SER A 149 23.91 24.45 8.46
N VAL A 150 23.12 25.40 8.95
CA VAL A 150 22.30 25.21 10.17
C VAL A 150 21.27 24.10 9.95
N ILE A 151 20.57 24.09 8.82
CA ILE A 151 19.57 23.05 8.53
C ILE A 151 20.20 21.66 8.46
N LEU A 152 21.29 21.52 7.69
CA LEU A 152 21.97 20.24 7.50
C LEU A 152 22.56 19.71 8.83
N THR A 153 23.12 20.60 9.64
CA THR A 153 23.68 20.24 10.95
C THR A 153 22.59 19.89 11.96
N SER A 154 21.46 20.61 11.98
CA SER A 154 20.30 20.27 12.82
C SER A 154 19.77 18.87 12.48
N MET A 155 19.56 18.62 11.19
CA MET A 155 19.12 17.31 10.70
C MET A 155 20.07 16.19 11.12
N CYS A 156 21.38 16.40 10.94
CA CYS A 156 22.39 15.42 11.35
C CYS A 156 22.37 15.15 12.87
N ASN A 157 22.21 16.19 13.69
CA ASN A 157 22.16 16.06 15.14
C ASN A 157 20.88 15.36 15.61
N GLU A 158 19.72 15.69 15.05
CA GLU A 158 18.44 15.07 15.40
C GLU A 158 18.44 13.57 15.08
N ILE A 159 18.97 13.18 13.91
CA ILE A 159 19.10 11.78 13.49
C ILE A 159 20.15 11.04 14.32
N GLY A 160 21.30 11.67 14.59
CA GLY A 160 22.40 11.08 15.36
C GLY A 160 22.05 10.82 16.82
N ASN A 161 21.14 11.60 17.40
CA ASN A 161 20.73 11.48 18.80
C ASN A 161 19.52 10.55 19.02
N LEU A 162 19.04 9.86 17.99
CA LEU A 162 17.94 8.91 18.15
C LEU A 162 18.32 7.75 19.07
N SER A 163 17.39 7.38 19.95
CA SER A 163 17.60 6.29 20.90
C SER A 163 16.86 5.03 20.45
N VAL A 164 17.59 3.91 20.35
CA VAL A 164 16.98 2.59 20.14
C VAL A 164 16.04 2.23 21.31
N LYS A 165 16.31 2.72 22.52
CA LYS A 165 15.43 2.50 23.68
C LYS A 165 14.06 3.18 23.50
N GLN A 166 14.02 4.37 22.91
CA GLN A 166 12.75 5.05 22.59
C GLN A 166 11.90 4.22 21.60
N ALA A 167 12.56 3.55 20.64
CA ALA A 167 11.86 2.65 19.72
C ALA A 167 11.33 1.37 20.42
N GLU A 168 12.07 0.84 21.40
CA GLU A 168 11.64 -0.33 22.19
C GLU A 168 10.50 0.01 23.17
N GLU A 169 10.50 1.23 23.72
CA GLU A 169 9.48 1.75 24.63
C GLU A 169 8.21 2.21 23.89
N GLY A 170 8.22 2.26 22.56
CA GLY A 170 7.08 2.63 21.74
C GLY A 170 6.72 4.12 21.81
N THR A 171 7.66 4.97 22.23
CA THR A 171 7.46 6.42 22.18
C THR A 171 7.48 6.91 20.73
N PRO A 172 6.50 7.72 20.31
CA PRO A 172 6.45 8.23 18.94
C PRO A 172 7.60 9.22 18.70
N PHE A 173 8.19 9.15 17.52
CA PHE A 173 9.10 10.16 17.01
C PHE A 173 8.30 11.22 16.23
N ASP A 174 8.86 12.42 16.11
CA ASP A 174 8.31 13.47 15.26
C ASP A 174 9.39 13.96 14.30
N PHE A 175 9.25 13.60 13.03
CA PHE A 175 10.22 13.92 11.99
C PHE A 175 9.66 14.96 11.00
N ARG A 176 8.53 15.62 11.32
CA ARG A 176 7.92 16.65 10.47
C ARG A 176 8.88 17.82 10.23
N GLY A 177 9.64 18.21 11.26
CA GLY A 177 10.68 19.24 11.18
C GLY A 177 11.72 18.93 10.10
N ILE A 178 12.43 17.80 10.25
CA ILE A 178 13.44 17.30 9.29
C ILE A 178 12.90 17.26 7.85
N ARG A 179 11.67 16.77 7.64
CA ARG A 179 11.10 16.67 6.28
C ARG A 179 10.76 18.03 5.70
N LEU A 180 10.26 18.95 6.52
CA LEU A 180 9.98 20.31 6.10
C LEU A 180 11.28 21.07 5.79
N ASP A 181 12.33 20.84 6.57
CA ASP A 181 13.66 21.38 6.35
C ASP A 181 14.30 20.86 5.07
N TRP A 182 14.15 19.57 4.76
CA TRP A 182 14.55 19.06 3.45
C TRP A 182 13.78 19.74 2.31
N PHE A 183 12.49 20.03 2.50
CA PHE A 183 11.71 20.73 1.50
C PHE A 183 12.17 22.19 1.33
N ARG A 184 12.53 22.88 2.42
CA ARG A 184 13.14 24.23 2.39
C ARG A 184 14.44 24.22 1.59
N LEU A 185 15.34 23.27 1.85
CA LEU A 185 16.60 23.12 1.11
C LEU A 185 16.38 22.91 -0.39
N GLN A 186 15.40 22.09 -0.77
CA GLN A 186 15.02 21.93 -2.18
C GLN A 186 14.53 23.24 -2.80
N ALA A 187 13.71 24.00 -2.08
CA ALA A 187 13.25 25.31 -2.56
C ALA A 187 14.41 26.29 -2.73
N TYR A 188 15.33 26.35 -1.76
CA TYR A 188 16.53 27.20 -1.83
C TYR A 188 17.38 26.87 -3.05
N SER A 189 17.63 25.58 -3.31
CA SER A 189 18.40 25.12 -4.47
C SER A 189 17.76 25.43 -5.83
N THR A 190 16.45 25.64 -5.89
CA THR A 190 15.75 25.99 -7.15
C THR A 190 15.63 27.49 -7.37
N SER A 191 15.83 28.29 -6.32
CA SER A 191 15.85 29.74 -6.42
C SER A 191 17.16 30.21 -7.05
N ASN A 192 17.14 31.29 -7.82
CA ASN A 192 18.34 31.86 -8.47
C ASN A 192 19.28 32.55 -7.47
N ARG A 193 19.33 32.05 -6.23
CA ARG A 193 20.14 32.55 -5.13
C ARG A 193 21.51 31.86 -5.15
N PRO A 194 22.60 32.59 -4.86
CA PRO A 194 23.89 31.96 -4.60
C PRO A 194 23.76 31.12 -3.32
N GLY A 195 23.93 29.80 -3.44
CA GLY A 195 23.74 28.86 -2.33
C GLY A 195 23.93 27.41 -2.76
N LEU A 196 23.44 26.46 -1.96
CA LEU A 196 23.58 25.04 -2.24
C LEU A 196 22.80 24.63 -3.51
N ASN A 197 23.50 24.23 -4.57
CA ASN A 197 22.88 23.67 -5.77
C ASN A 197 22.83 22.14 -5.73
N LEU A 198 21.66 21.58 -5.44
CA LEU A 198 21.43 20.14 -5.36
C LEU A 198 21.62 19.41 -6.71
N LYS A 199 21.54 20.12 -7.86
CA LYS A 199 21.82 19.50 -9.16
C LYS A 199 23.27 19.06 -9.29
N ASP A 200 24.17 19.83 -8.68
CA ASP A 200 25.62 19.59 -8.68
C ASP A 200 26.01 18.67 -7.52
N LYS A 201 25.18 18.62 -6.47
CA LYS A 201 25.38 17.81 -5.25
C LYS A 201 24.40 16.64 -5.16
N ARG A 202 24.39 15.81 -6.22
CA ARG A 202 23.42 14.69 -6.36
C ARG A 202 23.53 13.65 -5.25
N GLU A 203 24.73 13.38 -4.77
CA GLU A 203 24.97 12.38 -3.71
C GLU A 203 24.36 12.83 -2.38
N LEU A 204 24.55 14.11 -2.00
CA LEU A 204 23.91 14.71 -0.84
C LEU A 204 22.39 14.66 -0.96
N ALA A 205 21.83 15.04 -2.12
CA ALA A 205 20.40 15.00 -2.34
C ALA A 205 19.83 13.56 -2.30
N ALA A 206 20.56 12.58 -2.84
CA ALA A 206 20.16 11.18 -2.80
C ALA A 206 20.16 10.63 -1.36
N LEU A 207 21.20 10.93 -0.58
CA LEU A 207 21.28 10.54 0.82
C LEU A 207 20.14 11.16 1.64
N ILE A 208 19.88 12.47 1.50
CA ILE A 208 18.80 13.11 2.25
C ILE A 208 17.43 12.54 1.84
N ASN A 209 17.21 12.22 0.56
CA ASN A 209 15.99 11.53 0.13
C ASN A 209 15.83 10.15 0.77
N GLN A 210 16.94 9.41 0.94
CA GLN A 210 16.95 8.13 1.64
C GLN A 210 16.65 8.30 3.13
N ILE A 211 17.24 9.30 3.78
CA ILE A 211 16.94 9.69 5.17
C ILE A 211 15.46 10.05 5.33
N ILE A 212 14.90 10.83 4.40
CA ILE A 212 13.47 11.18 4.42
C ILE A 212 12.60 9.93 4.26
N PHE A 213 13.03 8.95 3.47
CA PHE A 213 12.35 7.67 3.37
C PHE A 213 12.40 6.90 4.70
N HIS A 214 13.55 6.82 5.36
CA HIS A 214 13.72 6.16 6.65
C HIS A 214 12.92 6.84 7.77
N THR A 215 12.86 8.18 7.81
CA THR A 215 12.05 8.92 8.80
C THR A 215 10.54 8.78 8.54
N LYS A 216 10.14 8.64 7.27
CA LYS A 216 8.73 8.40 6.89
C LYS A 216 8.21 7.04 7.35
N PHE A 217 9.08 6.07 7.64
CA PHE A 217 8.64 4.78 8.17
C PHE A 217 7.92 4.90 9.50
N GLU A 218 8.35 5.84 10.33
CA GLU A 218 7.85 6.00 11.68
C GLU A 218 6.49 6.73 11.69
N GLU A 219 6.30 7.72 10.82
CA GLU A 219 5.01 8.44 10.72
C GLU A 219 3.98 7.80 9.77
N ASN A 220 4.38 7.24 8.63
CA ASN A 220 3.44 6.48 7.78
C ASN A 220 2.98 5.19 8.48
N PHE A 221 3.73 4.70 9.47
CA PHE A 221 3.34 3.62 10.36
C PHE A 221 2.12 3.98 11.21
N HIS A 222 2.05 5.20 11.76
CA HIS A 222 0.89 5.64 12.53
C HIS A 222 -0.41 5.76 11.69
N MET A 223 -0.30 6.04 10.39
CA MET A 223 -1.44 5.97 9.45
C MET A 223 -1.83 4.54 9.06
N CYS A 224 -0.95 3.55 9.27
CA CYS A 224 -1.27 2.12 9.09
C CYS A 224 -1.90 1.49 10.35
N LEU A 225 -2.21 2.27 11.40
CA LEU A 225 -2.64 1.76 12.71
C LEU A 225 -4.13 1.41 12.88
N GLU A 226 -4.95 1.30 11.84
CA GLU A 226 -6.35 0.82 11.99
C GLU A 226 -6.46 -0.73 11.79
N PHE A 227 -7.12 -1.46 12.71
CA PHE A 227 -7.07 -2.94 12.98
C PHE A 227 -8.38 -3.69 12.50
N PRO A 228 -8.56 -5.05 12.58
CA PRO A 228 -7.87 -6.21 11.92
C PRO A 228 -8.80 -7.38 11.38
N GLY A 229 -8.27 -8.33 10.55
CA GLY A 229 -8.40 -9.82 10.70
C GLY A 229 -9.45 -10.74 9.98
N GLN A 230 -9.04 -11.46 8.90
CA GLN A 230 -9.39 -12.81 8.31
C GLN A 230 -10.88 -13.30 8.17
N ASN A 231 -11.33 -14.00 7.08
CA ASN A 231 -11.11 -15.45 6.95
C ASN A 231 -11.27 -16.11 5.54
N ARG A 232 -10.80 -15.46 4.46
CA ARG A 232 -9.84 -16.03 3.48
C ARG A 232 -9.69 -15.20 2.20
N TYR A 233 -10.71 -14.48 1.72
CA TYR A 233 -10.55 -13.39 0.71
C TYR A 233 -11.70 -12.34 0.76
N ILE A 234 -12.89 -12.72 1.25
CA ILE A 234 -14.11 -11.89 1.21
C ILE A 234 -14.11 -10.74 2.26
N ILE A 235 -13.40 -10.89 3.38
CA ILE A 235 -13.32 -9.85 4.42
C ILE A 235 -12.61 -8.56 3.93
N SER A 236 -11.87 -8.63 2.81
CA SER A 236 -11.23 -7.45 2.20
C SER A 236 -12.23 -6.35 1.86
N PHE A 237 -13.47 -6.71 1.51
CA PHE A 237 -14.51 -5.74 1.16
C PHE A 237 -14.98 -4.88 2.36
N PRO A 238 -15.37 -5.44 3.52
CA PRO A 238 -15.59 -4.65 4.71
C PRO A 238 -14.35 -3.89 5.20
N LEU A 239 -13.14 -4.46 5.06
CA LEU A 239 -11.91 -3.79 5.50
C LEU A 239 -11.56 -2.55 4.65
N ILE A 240 -11.78 -2.58 3.33
CA ILE A 240 -11.64 -1.39 2.47
C ILE A 240 -12.59 -0.26 2.91
N CYS A 241 -13.72 -0.58 3.53
CA CYS A 241 -14.64 0.44 4.03
C CYS A 241 -14.01 1.28 5.16
N SER A 242 -13.01 0.76 5.89
CA SER A 242 -12.22 1.58 6.82
C SER A 242 -11.44 2.69 6.10
N HIS A 243 -10.99 2.45 4.86
CA HIS A 243 -10.26 3.44 4.06
C HIS A 243 -11.14 4.59 3.57
N MET A 244 -12.47 4.46 3.64
CA MET A 244 -13.39 5.54 3.22
C MET A 244 -13.21 6.79 4.08
N GLN A 245 -12.80 6.68 5.34
CA GLN A 245 -12.54 7.86 6.16
C GLN A 245 -11.29 8.65 5.70
N ALA A 246 -10.34 7.97 5.04
CA ALA A 246 -9.13 8.60 4.54
C ALA A 246 -9.36 9.49 3.29
N CYS A 247 -10.55 9.45 2.67
CA CYS A 247 -10.89 10.37 1.58
C CYS A 247 -11.50 11.70 2.07
N THR A 248 -11.70 11.85 3.39
CA THR A 248 -12.23 13.09 3.98
C THR A 248 -11.11 14.11 4.19
N HIS A 249 -11.45 15.40 4.10
CA HIS A 249 -10.51 16.50 4.30
C HIS A 249 -11.04 17.50 5.34
N GLU A 250 -10.16 18.13 6.12
CA GLU A 250 -10.55 19.10 7.17
C GLU A 250 -11.30 20.32 6.64
N ILE A 251 -11.11 20.64 5.35
CA ILE A 251 -11.79 21.74 4.63
C ILE A 251 -13.22 21.37 4.21
N CYS A 252 -13.58 20.09 4.21
CA CYS A 252 -14.93 19.59 3.90
C CYS A 252 -15.43 18.70 5.05
N PRO A 253 -15.69 19.24 6.24
CA PRO A 253 -16.17 18.44 7.37
C PRO A 253 -17.59 17.89 7.16
N GLU A 254 -18.38 18.50 6.27
CA GLU A 254 -19.78 18.17 6.03
C GLU A 254 -19.96 16.76 5.42
N GLU A 255 -19.04 16.33 4.56
CA GLU A 255 -19.09 14.99 3.95
C GLU A 255 -18.66 13.88 4.91
N ARG A 256 -17.93 14.21 5.99
CA ARG A 256 -17.30 13.23 6.89
C ARG A 256 -18.32 12.32 7.57
N TYR A 257 -19.43 12.89 8.05
CA TYR A 257 -20.51 12.11 8.65
C TYR A 257 -21.15 11.16 7.64
N HIS A 258 -21.49 11.66 6.46
CA HIS A 258 -22.12 10.86 5.40
C HIS A 258 -21.23 9.72 4.91
N ILE A 259 -19.94 9.97 4.73
CA ILE A 259 -18.95 8.96 4.31
C ILE A 259 -18.80 7.87 5.40
N ARG A 260 -18.77 8.26 6.68
CA ARG A 260 -18.69 7.32 7.80
C ARG A 260 -19.96 6.46 7.93
N GLU A 261 -21.13 7.05 7.86
CA GLU A 261 -22.40 6.29 7.93
C GLU A 261 -22.51 5.30 6.75
N ARG A 262 -22.10 5.75 5.56
CA ARG A 262 -22.07 4.87 4.38
C ARG A 262 -21.09 3.72 4.55
N SER A 263 -19.90 3.96 5.11
CA SER A 263 -18.92 2.90 5.33
C SER A 263 -19.43 1.86 6.34
N LEU A 264 -20.02 2.29 7.46
CA LEU A 264 -20.63 1.40 8.45
C LEU A 264 -21.76 0.55 7.86
N SER A 265 -22.64 1.16 7.05
CA SER A 265 -23.73 0.46 6.37
C SER A 265 -23.21 -0.62 5.41
N VAL A 266 -22.16 -0.32 4.64
CA VAL A 266 -21.56 -1.26 3.68
C VAL A 266 -20.81 -2.39 4.40
N VAL A 267 -20.14 -2.10 5.53
CA VAL A 267 -19.53 -3.13 6.39
C VAL A 267 -20.58 -4.11 6.89
N ASN A 268 -21.67 -3.61 7.47
CA ASN A 268 -22.74 -4.46 7.99
C ASN A 268 -23.35 -5.35 6.90
N MET A 269 -23.59 -4.77 5.72
CA MET A 269 -24.06 -5.53 4.55
C MET A 269 -23.12 -6.70 4.21
N PHE A 270 -21.81 -6.44 4.09
CA PHE A 270 -20.86 -7.50 3.75
C PHE A 270 -20.78 -8.58 4.84
N LEU A 271 -20.78 -8.19 6.13
CA LEU A 271 -20.74 -9.15 7.24
C LEU A 271 -22.01 -10.01 7.30
N GLU A 272 -23.18 -9.43 7.04
CA GLU A 272 -24.44 -10.17 6.98
C GLU A 272 -24.45 -11.18 5.83
N GLU A 273 -24.02 -10.80 4.63
CA GLU A 273 -23.96 -11.71 3.49
C GLU A 273 -22.95 -12.85 3.72
N MET A 274 -21.80 -12.57 4.33
CA MET A 274 -20.85 -13.60 4.74
C MET A 274 -21.46 -14.58 5.75
N ALA A 275 -22.19 -14.07 6.75
CA ALA A 275 -22.83 -14.90 7.77
C ALA A 275 -23.96 -15.76 7.18
N LYS A 276 -24.75 -15.20 6.25
CA LYS A 276 -25.79 -15.95 5.51
C LYS A 276 -25.19 -17.09 4.70
N GLU A 277 -24.11 -16.84 3.98
CA GLU A 277 -23.47 -17.87 3.16
C GLU A 277 -22.83 -18.98 4.01
N ALA A 278 -22.18 -18.63 5.12
CA ALA A 278 -21.67 -19.61 6.08
C ALA A 278 -22.80 -20.48 6.65
N LYS A 279 -23.94 -19.87 7.01
CA LYS A 279 -25.14 -20.60 7.45
C LYS A 279 -25.63 -21.57 6.37
N ASN A 280 -25.70 -21.15 5.11
CA ASN A 280 -26.16 -21.99 4.01
C ASN A 280 -25.26 -23.23 3.84
N ILE A 281 -23.94 -23.04 3.88
CA ILE A 281 -22.97 -24.14 3.80
C ILE A 281 -23.12 -25.10 4.97
N ILE A 282 -23.22 -24.58 6.21
CA ILE A 282 -23.41 -25.42 7.41
C ILE A 282 -24.71 -26.21 7.31
N THR A 283 -25.79 -25.58 6.84
CA THR A 283 -27.10 -26.23 6.66
C THR A 283 -26.98 -27.39 5.67
N ALA A 284 -26.33 -27.18 4.51
CA ALA A 284 -26.10 -28.23 3.53
C ALA A 284 -25.27 -29.39 4.09
N ILE A 285 -24.22 -29.11 4.88
CA ILE A 285 -23.42 -30.14 5.56
C ILE A 285 -24.28 -30.91 6.57
N CYS A 286 -25.11 -30.21 7.37
CA CYS A 286 -26.01 -30.84 8.33
C CYS A 286 -27.03 -31.76 7.65
N ASP A 287 -27.61 -31.34 6.52
CA ASP A 287 -28.54 -32.14 5.73
C ASP A 287 -27.87 -33.43 5.21
N GLU A 288 -26.65 -33.31 4.67
CA GLU A 288 -25.86 -34.48 4.26
C GLU A 288 -25.57 -35.44 5.41
N GLN A 289 -25.20 -34.92 6.59
CA GLN A 289 -24.96 -35.74 7.78
C GLN A 289 -26.22 -36.44 8.30
N CYS A 290 -27.38 -35.80 8.19
CA CYS A 290 -28.67 -36.43 8.52
C CYS A 290 -28.94 -37.61 7.57
N ILE A 291 -28.77 -37.40 6.26
CA ILE A 291 -28.95 -38.45 5.24
C ILE A 291 -28.01 -39.64 5.49
N LEU A 292 -26.74 -39.37 5.83
CA LEU A 292 -25.77 -40.43 6.15
C LEU A 292 -26.13 -41.18 7.43
N SER A 293 -26.60 -40.47 8.46
CA SER A 293 -27.02 -41.06 9.73
C SER A 293 -28.24 -41.97 9.56
N ASP A 294 -29.20 -41.57 8.74
CA ASP A 294 -30.40 -42.37 8.48
C ASP A 294 -30.08 -43.62 7.65
N LYS A 295 -29.13 -43.53 6.71
CA LYS A 295 -28.60 -44.71 5.99
C LYS A 295 -27.91 -45.71 6.93
N LYS A 296 -27.22 -45.24 7.97
CA LYS A 296 -26.58 -46.11 8.97
C LYS A 296 -27.63 -46.81 9.84
N LYS A 297 -28.64 -46.07 10.33
CA LYS A 297 -29.77 -46.65 11.07
C LYS A 297 -30.50 -47.72 10.26
N MET A 298 -30.73 -47.50 8.97
CA MET A 298 -31.35 -48.54 8.10
C MET A 298 -30.50 -49.81 7.97
N LYS A 299 -29.17 -49.68 7.89
CA LYS A 299 -28.26 -50.85 7.85
C LYS A 299 -28.23 -51.60 9.19
N ASP A 300 -28.24 -50.89 10.31
CA ASP A 300 -28.24 -51.49 11.64
C ASP A 300 -29.57 -52.22 11.95
N VAL A 301 -30.70 -51.74 11.39
CA VAL A 301 -32.02 -52.38 11.52
C VAL A 301 -32.18 -53.62 10.63
N LEU A 302 -31.50 -53.67 9.47
CA LEU A 302 -31.61 -54.80 8.52
C LEU A 302 -30.62 -55.95 8.81
N GLY A 303 -29.63 -55.75 9.69
CA GLY A 303 -28.61 -56.75 10.04
C GLY A 303 -27.70 -57.14 8.86
N PRO A 304 -26.54 -57.79 9.10
CA PRO A 304 -25.78 -58.39 8.00
C PRO A 304 -26.63 -59.52 7.42
N SER A 305 -27.10 -59.34 6.19
CA SER A 305 -27.61 -60.42 5.37
C SER A 305 -26.47 -61.43 5.18
N TRP A 306 -26.58 -62.57 5.87
CA TRP A 306 -25.84 -63.80 5.58
C TRP A 306 -26.28 -64.37 4.23
#